data_AF-A0A6P7FUK2-F1
#
_entry.id   AF-A0A6P7FUK2-F1
#
_cell.length_a   1.000
_cell.length_b   1.000
_cell.length_c   1.000
_cell.angle_alpha   90.00
_cell.angle_beta   90.00
_cell.angle_gamma   90.00
#
_symmetry.space_group_name_H-M   'P 1'
#
loop_
_entity.id
_entity.type
_entity.pdbx_description
1 polymer ?
#
loop_
_entity_poly.entity_id
_entity_poly.type
_entity_poly.pdbx_seq_one_letter_code
_entity_poly.pdbx_strand_id
1 'polypeptide(L)'
;MEVFGALTSCALSVSDHFYGTGESLLFSFTPDFKVFNWTGENLYFIKGNNESISIGAGDGKFGLWLDGDLYIGRSESCQTYGNDPLTPKIDFVVKTLECWAFISS
;
A
#
# COMPACT_ATOMS: atom_id res chain seq x y z
N MET A 1 14.99 -10.84 -4.61
CA MET A 1 13.73 -10.35 -5.20
C MET A 1 12.81 -10.12 -4.03
N GLU A 2 12.26 -8.92 -3.92
CA GLU A 2 11.47 -8.52 -2.77
C GLU A 2 10.00 -8.71 -3.13
N VAL A 3 9.27 -9.30 -2.20
CA VAL A 3 7.83 -9.51 -2.34
C VAL A 3 7.19 -8.82 -1.16
N PHE A 4 6.27 -7.92 -1.46
CA PHE A 4 5.53 -7.10 -0.51
C PHE A 4 4.25 -6.63 -1.20
N GLY A 5 3.33 -6.08 -0.44
CA GLY A 5 2.09 -5.58 -0.99
C GLY A 5 1.13 -5.14 0.08
N ALA A 6 -0.14 -5.09 -0.31
CA ALA A 6 -1.23 -4.70 0.54
C ALA A 6 -2.42 -5.64 0.36
N LEU A 7 -3.23 -5.74 1.41
CA LEU A 7 -4.62 -6.15 1.29
C LEU A 7 -5.47 -4.89 1.42
N THR A 8 -6.38 -4.69 0.47
CA THR A 8 -7.33 -3.58 0.51
C THR A 8 -8.70 -4.08 0.95
N SER A 9 -9.31 -3.38 1.89
CA SER A 9 -10.66 -3.67 2.40
C SER A 9 -11.77 -3.61 1.34
N CYS A 10 -11.51 -2.93 0.21
CA CYS A 10 -12.43 -2.84 -0.90
C CYS A 10 -11.66 -2.82 -2.24
N ALA A 11 -12.42 -2.89 -3.34
CA ALA A 11 -11.88 -2.72 -4.67
C ALA A 11 -11.30 -1.31 -4.86
N LEU A 12 -10.21 -1.22 -5.61
CA LEU A 12 -9.58 0.04 -5.96
C LEU A 12 -10.53 0.88 -6.84
N SER A 13 -10.68 2.15 -6.49
CA SER A 13 -11.44 3.14 -7.24
C SER A 13 -10.66 4.45 -7.39
N VAL A 14 -10.93 5.18 -8.46
CA VAL A 14 -10.40 6.53 -8.69
C VAL A 14 -11.11 7.50 -7.74
N SER A 15 -10.34 8.16 -6.88
CA SER A 15 -10.84 9.07 -5.86
C SER A 15 -9.75 10.05 -5.41
N ASP A 16 -10.11 11.33 -5.34
CA ASP A 16 -9.27 12.38 -4.74
C ASP A 16 -9.21 12.33 -3.20
N HIS A 17 -10.11 11.55 -2.60
CA HIS A 17 -10.23 11.37 -1.15
C HIS A 17 -9.79 9.96 -0.74
N PHE A 18 -9.32 9.82 0.49
CA PHE A 18 -9.04 8.50 1.06
C PHE A 18 -10.34 7.70 1.26
N TYR A 19 -10.26 6.41 1.00
CA TYR A 19 -11.36 5.45 1.17
C TYR A 19 -10.84 4.11 1.71
N GLY A 20 -11.76 3.20 2.02
CA GLY A 20 -11.47 1.91 2.65
C GLY A 20 -11.70 1.91 4.16
N THR A 21 -11.39 0.78 4.79
CA THR A 21 -11.52 0.53 6.23
C THR A 21 -10.19 0.06 6.82
N GLY A 22 -10.16 -0.02 8.16
CA GLY A 22 -9.03 -0.57 8.93
C GLY A 22 -8.77 -2.07 8.75
N GLU A 23 -9.56 -2.77 7.94
CA GLU A 23 -9.27 -4.13 7.51
C GLU A 23 -8.17 -4.18 6.43
N SER A 24 -7.82 -3.01 5.86
CA SER A 24 -6.67 -2.88 4.97
C SER A 24 -5.36 -3.03 5.76
N LEU A 25 -4.34 -3.59 5.12
CA LEU A 25 -3.02 -3.80 5.75
C LEU A 25 -1.89 -3.81 4.71
N LEU A 26 -0.65 -3.65 5.17
CA LEU A 26 0.55 -3.89 4.38
C LEU A 26 1.23 -5.19 4.81
N PHE A 27 1.97 -5.82 3.91
CA PHE A 27 2.82 -6.96 4.23
C PHE A 27 4.14 -6.91 3.46
N SER A 28 5.17 -7.54 4.03
CA SER A 28 6.46 -7.77 3.36
C SER A 28 6.97 -9.17 3.69
N PHE A 29 7.67 -9.81 2.75
CA PHE A 29 8.32 -11.11 2.92
C PHE A 29 9.82 -11.02 3.22
N THR A 30 10.41 -9.81 3.26
CA THR A 30 11.86 -9.61 3.41
C THR A 30 12.18 -8.65 4.56
N PRO A 31 13.15 -8.95 5.45
CA PRO A 31 13.90 -10.21 5.53
C PRO A 31 13.07 -11.40 6.03
N ASP A 32 11.95 -11.12 6.70
CA ASP A 32 11.01 -12.08 7.24
C ASP A 32 9.58 -11.65 6.88
N PHE A 33 8.63 -12.58 6.97
CA PHE A 33 7.23 -12.25 6.77
C PHE A 33 6.71 -11.35 7.91
N LYS A 34 6.23 -10.16 7.54
CA LYS A 34 5.65 -9.16 8.43
C LYS A 34 4.32 -8.67 7.90
N VAL A 35 3.38 -8.43 8.81
CA VAL A 35 2.06 -7.84 8.54
C VAL A 35 1.92 -6.58 9.38
N PHE A 36 1.53 -5.48 8.74
CA PHE A 36 1.33 -4.17 9.35
C PHE A 36 -0.14 -3.81 9.27
N ASN A 37 -0.85 -4.05 10.38
CA ASN A 37 -2.26 -3.71 10.51
C ASN A 37 -2.45 -2.22 10.78
N TRP A 38 -3.68 -1.74 10.61
CA TRP A 38 -4.04 -0.37 10.97
C TRP A 38 -3.71 -0.05 12.43
N THR A 39 -3.08 1.10 12.65
CA THR A 39 -2.65 1.58 13.98
C THR A 39 -3.77 2.22 14.79
N GLY A 40 -4.84 2.68 14.14
CA GLY A 40 -5.87 3.53 14.75
C GLY A 40 -5.63 5.04 14.60
N GLU A 41 -4.47 5.47 14.10
CA GLU A 41 -4.06 6.89 14.13
C GLU A 41 -4.81 7.78 13.12
N ASN A 42 -5.14 7.26 11.94
CA ASN A 42 -5.85 8.01 10.90
C ASN A 42 -6.65 7.09 9.96
N LEU A 43 -7.43 7.66 9.04
CA LEU A 43 -8.26 6.91 8.08
C LEU A 43 -7.72 6.96 6.64
N TYR A 44 -6.40 7.13 6.48
CA TYR A 44 -5.78 7.34 5.17
C TYR A 44 -5.39 6.02 4.50
N PHE A 45 -6.37 5.12 4.30
CA PHE A 45 -6.12 3.75 3.89
C PHE A 45 -5.73 3.61 2.42
N ILE A 46 -6.56 4.12 1.51
CA ILE A 46 -6.37 3.96 0.07
C ILE A 46 -6.72 5.29 -0.60
N LYS A 47 -5.87 5.77 -1.51
CA LYS A 47 -6.17 6.90 -2.39
C LYS A 47 -5.54 6.62 -3.74
N GLY A 48 -6.25 6.88 -4.82
CA GLY A 48 -5.67 6.69 -6.15
C GLY A 48 -6.43 7.44 -7.21
N ASN A 49 -5.70 7.91 -8.20
CA ASN A 49 -6.22 8.56 -9.40
C ASN A 49 -5.51 7.96 -10.63
N ASN A 50 -5.63 8.60 -11.79
CA ASN A 50 -5.00 8.07 -13.01
C ASN A 50 -3.47 8.20 -12.96
N GLU A 51 -2.95 9.07 -12.09
CA GLU A 51 -1.53 9.37 -11.98
C GLU A 51 -0.81 8.51 -10.95
N SER A 52 -1.53 7.94 -9.97
CA SER A 52 -0.94 7.09 -8.94
C SER A 52 -1.96 6.36 -8.08
N ILE A 53 -1.48 5.37 -7.33
CA ILE A 53 -2.18 4.76 -6.20
C ILE A 53 -1.30 4.77 -4.96
N SER A 54 -1.89 5.08 -3.80
CA SER A 54 -1.28 4.92 -2.49
C SER A 54 -2.14 4.09 -1.55
N ILE A 55 -1.46 3.30 -0.72
CA ILE A 55 -2.04 2.48 0.33
C ILE A 55 -1.31 2.79 1.63
N GLY A 56 -2.01 3.44 2.56
CA GLY A 56 -1.48 3.98 3.81
C GLY A 56 -0.76 5.30 3.61
N ALA A 57 -1.04 6.27 4.47
CA ALA A 57 -0.38 7.57 4.43
C ALA A 57 -0.22 8.22 5.81
N GLY A 58 0.67 9.22 5.88
CA GLY A 58 0.85 10.03 7.07
C GLY A 58 2.04 10.97 6.88
N ASP A 59 1.93 12.21 7.35
CA ASP A 59 2.99 13.22 7.24
C ASP A 59 3.60 13.37 5.84
N GLY A 60 2.78 13.28 4.79
CA GLY A 60 3.21 13.41 3.39
C GLY A 60 3.94 12.17 2.82
N LYS A 61 4.01 11.07 3.59
CA LYS A 61 4.61 9.80 3.18
C LYS A 61 3.55 8.75 2.90
N PHE A 62 3.92 7.73 2.14
CA PHE A 62 3.05 6.63 1.76
C PHE A 62 3.65 5.29 2.20
N GLY A 63 2.81 4.44 2.79
CA GLY A 63 3.21 3.08 3.15
C GLY A 63 3.59 2.28 1.90
N LEU A 64 2.74 2.37 0.88
CA LEU A 64 3.00 1.91 -0.47
C LEU A 64 2.43 2.93 -1.46
N TRP A 65 3.21 3.31 -2.46
CA TRP A 65 2.79 4.16 -3.56
C TRP A 65 3.30 3.58 -4.88
N LEU A 66 2.49 3.67 -5.93
CA LEU A 66 2.84 3.31 -7.30
C LEU A 66 2.41 4.44 -8.23
N ASP A 67 3.20 4.70 -9.27
CA ASP A 67 2.82 5.61 -10.35
C ASP A 67 1.70 5.04 -11.23
N GLY A 68 1.12 5.89 -12.08
CA GLY A 68 0.02 5.53 -12.98
C GLY A 68 0.38 4.48 -14.04
N ASP A 69 1.67 4.34 -14.35
CA ASP A 69 2.19 3.29 -15.23
C ASP A 69 2.44 1.97 -14.49
N LEU A 70 2.25 1.95 -13.16
CA LEU A 70 2.51 0.81 -12.27
C LEU A 70 3.94 0.26 -12.41
N TYR A 71 4.89 1.15 -12.68
CA TYR A 71 6.28 0.84 -12.99
C TYR A 71 7.24 1.34 -11.90
N ILE A 72 7.06 2.57 -11.43
CA ILE A 72 7.83 3.12 -10.32
C ILE A 72 6.99 3.07 -9.06
N GLY A 73 7.62 2.60 -7.98
CA GLY A 73 7.00 2.58 -6.68
C GLY A 73 7.86 3.19 -5.59
N ARG A 74 7.19 3.52 -4.50
CA ARG A 74 7.79 4.08 -3.30
C ARG A 74 7.19 3.42 -2.06
N SER A 75 8.03 3.12 -1.08
CA SER A 75 7.58 2.69 0.24
C SER A 75 8.34 3.42 1.34
N GLU A 76 7.60 4.02 2.25
CA GLU A 76 8.11 4.71 3.43
C GLU A 76 7.33 4.27 4.66
N SER A 77 7.81 4.65 5.85
CA SER A 77 7.00 4.56 7.06
C SER A 77 5.83 5.53 7.00
N CYS A 78 4.65 5.06 7.39
CA CYS A 78 3.45 5.88 7.48
C CYS A 78 2.70 5.65 8.81
N GLN A 79 1.95 6.66 9.24
CA GLN A 79 1.16 6.59 10.48
C GLN A 79 0.02 5.57 10.40
N THR A 80 -0.62 5.39 9.23
CA THR A 80 -1.77 4.47 9.09
C THR A 80 -1.42 3.04 9.50
N TYR A 81 -0.24 2.54 9.14
CA TYR A 81 0.14 1.15 9.38
C TYR A 81 1.36 0.98 10.30
N GLY A 82 2.03 2.07 10.68
CA GLY A 82 3.22 2.01 11.52
C GLY A 82 4.33 1.13 10.94
N ASN A 83 4.38 1.00 9.60
CA ASN A 83 5.29 0.12 8.91
C ASN A 83 6.71 0.72 8.83
N ASP A 84 7.71 -0.15 8.75
CA ASP A 84 9.00 0.21 8.17
C ASP A 84 8.85 0.26 6.63
N PRO A 85 9.77 0.91 5.88
CA PRO A 85 9.81 0.76 4.43
C PRO A 85 9.78 -0.72 4.02
N LEU A 86 8.88 -1.07 3.09
CA LEU A 86 8.67 -2.46 2.66
C LEU A 86 9.84 -3.00 1.81
N THR A 87 10.70 -2.09 1.36
CA THR A 87 11.90 -2.30 0.55
C THR A 87 13.12 -1.64 1.22
N PRO A 88 14.36 -2.15 1.04
CA PRO A 88 15.59 -1.54 1.58
C PRO A 88 15.88 -0.14 1.05
N LYS A 89 15.38 0.17 -0.15
CA LYS A 89 15.41 1.51 -0.74
C LYS A 89 14.00 2.05 -0.82
N ILE A 90 13.83 3.33 -0.55
CA ILE A 90 12.52 4.01 -0.60
C ILE A 90 11.88 3.86 -1.98
N ASP A 91 12.63 4.11 -3.05
CA ASP A 91 12.15 3.96 -4.43
C ASP A 91 12.53 2.60 -5.01
N PHE A 92 11.61 1.99 -5.76
CA PHE A 92 11.79 0.70 -6.42
C PHE A 92 11.15 0.66 -7.81
N VAL A 93 11.57 -0.34 -8.60
CA VAL A 93 11.00 -0.64 -9.92
C VAL A 93 10.16 -1.91 -9.81
N VAL A 94 8.92 -1.84 -10.28
CA VAL A 94 8.00 -2.98 -10.33
C VAL A 94 8.44 -3.92 -11.44
N LYS A 95 8.76 -5.16 -11.08
CA LYS A 95 9.02 -6.23 -12.04
C LYS A 95 7.75 -6.96 -12.45
N THR A 96 6.87 -7.20 -11.48
CA THR A 96 5.60 -7.90 -11.67
C THR A 96 4.65 -7.43 -10.57
N LEU A 97 3.40 -7.16 -10.95
CA LEU A 97 2.33 -6.80 -10.04
C LEU A 97 1.16 -7.76 -10.26
N GLU A 98 0.66 -8.34 -9.18
CA GLU A 98 -0.49 -9.24 -9.19
C GLU A 98 -1.58 -8.66 -8.31
N CYS A 99 -2.83 -8.76 -8.75
CA CYS A 99 -4.00 -8.35 -7.98
C CYS A 99 -4.97 -9.53 -7.91
N TRP A 100 -5.34 -9.91 -6.69
CA TRP A 100 -6.17 -11.06 -6.40
C TRP A 100 -7.44 -10.59 -5.69
N ALA A 101 -8.59 -11.13 -6.09
CA ALA A 101 -9.87 -10.83 -5.46
C ALA A 101 -10.56 -12.12 -5.00
N PHE A 102 -11.26 -12.05 -3.88
CA PHE A 102 -12.10 -13.14 -3.39
C PHE A 102 -13.50 -12.98 -3.98
N ILE A 103 -13.97 -14.00 -4.70
CA ILE A 103 -15.31 -14.04 -5.26
C ILE A 103 -16.13 -14.98 -4.37
N SER A 104 -17.16 -14.46 -3.71
CA SER A 104 -18.16 -15.32 -3.07
C SER A 104 -19.11 -15.87 -4.14
N SER A 105 -19.29 -17.19 -4.14
CA SER A 105 -20.29 -17.90 -4.95
C SER A 105 -21.72 -17.59 -4.54
#